data_AF-A0A6N7MK37-F1
#
_entry.id   AF-A0A6N7MK37-F1
#
_cell.length_a   1.000
_cell.length_b   1.000
_cell.length_c   1.000
_cell.angle_alpha   90.00
_cell.angle_beta   90.00
_cell.angle_gamma   90.00
#
_symmetry.space_group_name_H-M   'P 1'
#
loop_
_entity.id
_entity.type
_entity.pdbx_description
1 polymer ?
#
loop_
_entity_poly.entity_id
_entity_poly.type
_entity_poly.pdbx_seq_one_letter_code
_entity_poly.pdbx_strand_id
1 'polypeptide(L)'
;MKKVKNLILTTVILALLGSCVDDYQDANPPRPKDGPYFTLSAGGDVLETPENGNFIGADQTIVFTLQVINCQGGIDSVGVTVNEEDLGTAEVNQASLNAVKSQNQGEITVSYTTVSQVLEETDLEIDVTLYDGQQEIDWFGRTIDYRKSATESYEVTLVVCTSTGLAGEYNSVANGYFGDGSGGPDAAYFDLQAEITITEIRPGLYLIDDMTFGLYPQLYGDQTVPGRVELCGDEISDKGDTDHYGDPFTISGTLNGDGTVNLTWQNTYGDRGTVVLTPK
;
A
#
# COMPACT_ATOMS: atom_id res chain seq x y z
N MET A 1 25.32 61.98 -54.26
CA MET A 1 24.96 61.50 -52.90
C MET A 1 23.78 60.52 -52.83
N LYS A 2 22.77 60.56 -53.71
CA LYS A 2 21.64 59.59 -53.67
C LYS A 2 22.03 58.12 -53.90
N LYS A 3 23.03 57.83 -54.75
CA LYS A 3 23.46 56.45 -55.07
C LYS A 3 24.14 55.71 -53.90
N VAL A 4 24.83 56.44 -53.01
CA VAL A 4 25.54 55.84 -51.85
C VAL A 4 24.56 55.42 -50.75
N LYS A 5 23.47 56.17 -50.55
CA LYS A 5 22.44 55.83 -49.55
C LYS A 5 21.68 54.55 -49.90
N ASN A 6 21.41 54.30 -51.18
CA ASN A 6 20.76 53.05 -51.59
C ASN A 6 21.67 51.83 -51.41
N LEU A 7 22.98 51.96 -51.68
CA LEU A 7 23.91 50.84 -51.49
C LEU A 7 24.01 50.42 -50.02
N ILE A 8 24.14 51.38 -49.11
CA ILE A 8 24.22 51.11 -47.66
C ILE A 8 22.92 50.48 -47.16
N LEU A 9 21.76 50.98 -47.61
CA LEU A 9 20.46 50.42 -47.22
C LEU A 9 20.29 48.98 -47.72
N THR A 10 20.70 48.68 -48.95
CA THR A 10 20.65 47.30 -49.48
C THR A 10 21.59 46.37 -48.73
N THR A 11 22.81 46.81 -48.39
CA THR A 11 23.76 45.98 -47.63
C THR A 11 23.29 45.71 -46.21
N VAL A 12 22.65 46.68 -45.53
CA VAL A 12 22.08 46.50 -44.19
C VAL A 12 20.89 45.56 -44.20
N ILE A 13 20.02 45.64 -45.23
CA ILE A 13 18.90 44.69 -45.39
C ILE A 13 19.40 43.27 -45.66
N LEU A 14 20.44 43.10 -46.49
CA LEU A 14 21.04 41.77 -46.71
C LEU A 14 21.72 41.21 -45.44
N ALA A 15 22.36 42.06 -44.64
CA ALA A 15 22.98 41.63 -43.38
C ALA A 15 21.93 41.23 -42.33
N LEU A 16 20.81 41.95 -42.24
CA LEU A 16 19.70 41.64 -41.32
C LEU A 16 18.90 40.40 -41.76
N LEU A 17 18.82 40.11 -43.06
CA LEU A 17 18.22 38.88 -43.57
C LEU A 17 19.14 37.66 -43.44
N GLY A 18 20.46 37.88 -43.29
CA GLY A 18 21.44 36.82 -43.06
C GLY A 18 21.62 36.44 -41.58
N SER A 19 21.11 37.23 -40.64
CA SER A 19 21.29 37.02 -39.19
C SER A 19 20.11 36.35 -38.48
N CYS A 20 19.10 35.87 -39.20
CA CYS A 20 17.95 35.16 -38.61
C CYS A 20 18.02 33.63 -38.76
N VAL A 21 19.14 33.09 -39.21
CA VAL A 21 19.42 31.64 -39.21
C VAL A 21 20.71 31.46 -38.43
N ASP A 22 20.64 31.67 -37.11
CA ASP A 22 21.80 31.72 -36.20
C ASP A 22 22.57 30.40 -36.19
N ASP A 23 21.88 29.26 -36.31
CA ASP A 23 22.47 28.10 -36.95
C ASP A 23 21.37 27.14 -37.43
N TYR A 24 21.74 26.35 -38.42
CA TYR A 24 21.00 25.16 -38.78
C TYR A 24 21.22 24.04 -37.73
N GLN A 25 21.94 24.31 -36.62
CA GLN A 25 22.41 23.35 -35.63
C GLN A 25 21.53 23.33 -34.36
N ASP A 26 20.81 24.40 -34.04
CA ASP A 26 19.80 24.49 -32.96
C ASP A 26 18.40 24.07 -33.43
N ALA A 27 18.20 24.00 -34.76
CA ALA A 27 16.97 23.51 -35.39
C ALA A 27 17.09 22.06 -35.93
N ASN A 28 18.28 21.47 -35.88
CA ASN A 28 18.53 20.13 -36.40
C ASN A 28 19.68 19.47 -35.60
N PRO A 29 19.42 18.39 -34.84
CA PRO A 29 18.34 17.43 -35.05
C PRO A 29 16.96 17.90 -34.56
N PRO A 30 15.86 17.33 -35.11
CA PRO A 30 14.51 17.57 -34.59
C PRO A 30 14.50 17.28 -33.09
N ARG A 31 13.80 18.11 -32.30
CA ARG A 31 13.69 17.83 -30.85
C ARG A 31 13.10 16.41 -30.67
N PRO A 32 13.70 15.57 -29.82
CA PRO A 32 13.18 14.23 -29.58
C PRO A 32 11.74 14.34 -29.07
N LYS A 33 10.83 13.54 -29.63
CA LYS A 33 9.40 13.57 -29.32
C LYS A 33 9.17 13.44 -27.81
N ASP A 34 8.10 14.00 -27.28
CA ASP A 34 7.81 13.94 -25.84
C ASP A 34 7.74 12.49 -25.35
N GLY A 35 8.06 12.28 -24.06
CA GLY A 35 7.96 10.96 -23.43
C GLY A 35 6.51 10.46 -23.37
N PRO A 36 6.31 9.18 -23.02
CA PRO A 36 4.97 8.65 -22.85
C PRO A 36 4.24 9.35 -21.69
N TYR A 37 2.91 9.31 -21.74
CA TYR A 37 2.00 9.77 -20.70
C TYR A 37 0.85 8.78 -20.56
N PHE A 38 0.59 8.34 -19.34
CA PHE A 38 -0.46 7.40 -19.00
C PHE A 38 -1.03 7.74 -17.63
N THR A 39 -2.15 7.11 -17.28
CA THR A 39 -2.69 7.09 -15.92
C THR A 39 -2.72 5.66 -15.42
N LEU A 40 -2.51 5.49 -14.12
CA LEU A 40 -2.49 4.20 -13.44
C LEU A 40 -3.73 4.07 -12.56
N SER A 41 -4.38 2.92 -12.60
CA SER A 41 -5.44 2.54 -11.65
C SER A 41 -5.17 1.13 -11.16
N ALA A 42 -5.49 0.87 -9.90
CA ALA A 42 -5.34 -0.44 -9.26
C ALA A 42 -6.71 -1.03 -8.92
N GLY A 43 -6.83 -2.35 -8.98
CA GLY A 43 -7.97 -3.14 -8.52
C GLY A 43 -7.54 -4.54 -8.14
N GLY A 44 -8.49 -5.46 -7.95
CA GLY A 44 -8.20 -6.83 -7.51
C GLY A 44 -8.48 -7.00 -6.01
N ASP A 45 -7.55 -7.62 -5.30
CA ASP A 45 -7.70 -7.99 -3.88
C ASP A 45 -7.32 -6.88 -2.89
N VAL A 46 -7.05 -5.66 -3.38
CA VAL A 46 -6.70 -4.53 -2.51
C VAL A 46 -7.85 -4.21 -1.56
N LEU A 47 -7.54 -4.15 -0.28
CA LEU A 47 -8.46 -3.74 0.78
C LEU A 47 -8.21 -2.26 1.09
N GLU A 48 -9.19 -1.42 0.79
CA GLU A 48 -9.15 0.01 1.12
C GLU A 48 -9.76 0.24 2.50
N THR A 49 -9.06 0.97 3.39
CA THR A 49 -9.63 1.38 4.69
C THR A 49 -10.04 2.85 4.70
N PRO A 50 -10.98 3.23 5.59
CA PRO A 50 -11.38 4.63 5.78
C PRO A 50 -10.23 5.57 6.18
N GLU A 51 -9.14 5.03 6.74
CA GLU A 51 -7.94 5.81 7.10
C GLU A 51 -6.99 6.07 5.90
N ASN A 52 -7.40 5.69 4.69
CA ASN A 52 -6.73 5.93 3.40
C ASN A 52 -5.50 5.04 3.13
N GLY A 53 -5.43 3.84 3.71
CA GLY A 53 -4.41 2.85 3.36
C GLY A 53 -4.92 1.84 2.33
N ASN A 54 -4.05 1.43 1.41
CA ASN A 54 -4.23 0.24 0.59
C ASN A 54 -3.54 -0.93 1.31
N PHE A 55 -4.25 -2.02 1.54
CA PHE A 55 -3.70 -3.22 2.17
C PHE A 55 -3.82 -4.43 1.27
N ILE A 56 -2.86 -5.34 1.37
CA ILE A 56 -2.88 -6.62 0.69
C ILE A 56 -2.29 -7.72 1.59
N GLY A 57 -2.86 -8.91 1.55
CA GLY A 57 -2.41 -10.08 2.29
C GLY A 57 -1.51 -11.01 1.48
N ALA A 58 -1.22 -12.18 2.04
CA ALA A 58 -0.52 -13.26 1.35
C ALA A 58 -1.36 -13.87 0.21
N ASP A 59 -0.71 -14.34 -0.85
CA ASP A 59 -1.33 -14.97 -2.03
C ASP A 59 -2.45 -14.14 -2.69
N GLN A 60 -2.38 -12.81 -2.59
CA GLN A 60 -3.35 -11.89 -3.17
C GLN A 60 -2.77 -11.16 -4.39
N THR A 61 -3.65 -10.74 -5.31
CA THR A 61 -3.23 -10.10 -6.56
C THR A 61 -3.81 -8.70 -6.71
N ILE A 62 -2.92 -7.73 -6.98
CA ILE A 62 -3.27 -6.39 -7.47
C ILE A 62 -3.22 -6.43 -9.00
N VAL A 63 -4.25 -5.89 -9.65
CA VAL A 63 -4.28 -5.69 -11.10
C VAL A 63 -4.21 -4.20 -11.39
N PHE A 64 -3.11 -3.76 -11.98
CA PHE A 64 -2.90 -2.42 -12.49
C PHE A 64 -3.40 -2.31 -13.92
N THR A 65 -4.18 -1.26 -14.20
CA THR A 65 -4.59 -0.88 -15.55
C THR A 65 -3.92 0.44 -15.92
N LEU A 66 -3.03 0.38 -16.91
CA LEU A 66 -2.36 1.54 -17.50
C LEU A 66 -3.20 2.04 -18.67
N GLN A 67 -3.82 3.20 -18.52
CA GLN A 67 -4.49 3.88 -19.62
C GLN A 67 -3.49 4.84 -20.28
N VAL A 68 -2.90 4.39 -21.40
CA VAL A 68 -1.94 5.19 -22.16
C VAL A 68 -2.69 6.24 -22.98
N ILE A 69 -2.40 7.51 -22.69
CA ILE A 69 -3.06 8.66 -23.29
C ILE A 69 -2.26 9.17 -24.50
N ASN A 70 -0.92 9.20 -24.36
CA ASN A 70 -0.04 9.63 -25.44
C ASN A 70 1.33 8.95 -25.33
N CYS A 71 1.80 8.36 -26.43
CA CYS A 71 3.10 7.76 -26.56
C CYS A 71 3.62 7.97 -27.98
N GLN A 72 4.23 9.14 -28.26
CA GLN A 72 4.56 9.54 -29.64
C GLN A 72 5.61 8.63 -30.31
N GLY A 73 6.42 7.93 -29.51
CA GLY A 73 7.33 6.88 -29.97
C GLY A 73 6.67 5.54 -30.31
N GLY A 74 5.37 5.41 -30.04
CA GLY A 74 4.68 4.14 -29.96
C GLY A 74 5.02 3.40 -28.67
N ILE A 75 4.04 2.71 -28.08
CA ILE A 75 4.25 1.84 -26.91
C ILE A 75 5.22 0.71 -27.28
N ASP A 76 6.29 0.50 -26.49
CA ASP A 76 7.24 -0.61 -26.73
C ASP A 76 7.20 -1.69 -25.66
N SER A 77 7.45 -1.31 -24.40
CA SER A 77 7.49 -2.22 -23.26
C SER A 77 6.99 -1.56 -21.97
N VAL A 78 6.65 -2.40 -20.99
CA VAL A 78 6.33 -1.99 -19.63
C VAL A 78 7.30 -2.71 -18.70
N GLY A 79 7.88 -1.99 -17.75
CA GLY A 79 8.66 -2.52 -16.65
C GLY A 79 7.90 -2.34 -15.34
N VAL A 80 8.14 -3.24 -14.40
CA VAL A 80 7.61 -3.15 -13.05
C VAL A 80 8.77 -3.37 -12.09
N THR A 81 8.91 -2.48 -11.13
CA THR A 81 9.87 -2.61 -10.03
C THR A 81 9.14 -2.48 -8.71
N VAL A 82 9.63 -3.20 -7.70
CA VAL A 82 9.11 -3.15 -6.33
C VAL A 82 10.29 -2.82 -5.44
N ASN A 83 10.11 -1.92 -4.48
CA ASN A 83 11.15 -1.48 -3.55
C ASN A 83 11.68 -2.63 -2.67
N GLU A 84 10.85 -3.64 -2.41
CA GLU A 84 11.20 -4.83 -1.63
C GLU A 84 11.32 -6.07 -2.52
N GLU A 85 12.45 -6.76 -2.41
CA GLU A 85 12.73 -8.00 -3.14
C GLU A 85 11.98 -9.18 -2.49
N ASP A 86 11.67 -10.21 -3.28
CA ASP A 86 11.09 -11.48 -2.82
C ASP A 86 9.73 -11.40 -2.08
N LEU A 87 9.02 -10.25 -2.08
CA LEU A 87 7.68 -10.12 -1.49
C LEU A 87 6.52 -10.34 -2.47
N GLY A 88 6.84 -10.58 -3.74
CA GLY A 88 5.84 -10.94 -4.74
C GLY A 88 6.43 -11.04 -6.14
N THR A 89 5.55 -11.23 -7.12
CA THR A 89 5.91 -11.34 -8.54
C THR A 89 5.02 -10.43 -9.37
N ALA A 90 5.65 -9.61 -10.21
CA ALA A 90 4.96 -8.77 -11.18
C ALA A 90 4.94 -9.44 -12.56
N GLU A 91 3.80 -9.42 -13.23
CA GLU A 91 3.62 -9.94 -14.58
C GLU A 91 2.92 -8.91 -15.47
N VAL A 92 3.55 -8.56 -16.59
CA VAL A 92 2.91 -7.76 -17.63
C VAL A 92 2.06 -8.67 -18.49
N ASN A 93 0.76 -8.36 -18.66
CA ASN A 93 -0.10 -9.12 -19.55
C ASN A 93 0.35 -8.90 -21.01
N GLN A 94 1.13 -9.85 -21.52
CA GLN A 94 1.75 -9.75 -22.84
C GLN A 94 0.73 -9.65 -23.98
N ALA A 95 -0.46 -10.23 -23.82
CA ALA A 95 -1.53 -10.09 -24.81
C ALA A 95 -2.03 -8.64 -24.91
N SER A 96 -2.24 -7.98 -23.77
CA SER A 96 -2.64 -6.57 -23.73
C SER A 96 -1.55 -5.66 -24.32
N LEU A 97 -0.28 -5.87 -23.95
CA LEU A 97 0.86 -5.11 -24.49
C LEU A 97 0.99 -5.30 -26.01
N ASN A 98 0.89 -6.54 -26.51
CA ASN A 98 0.99 -6.83 -27.94
C ASN A 98 -0.15 -6.17 -28.75
N ALA A 99 -1.34 -6.04 -28.17
CA ALA A 99 -2.48 -5.43 -28.83
C ALA A 99 -2.28 -3.92 -29.07
N VAL A 100 -1.50 -3.25 -28.22
CA VAL A 100 -1.24 -1.80 -28.28
C VAL A 100 0.19 -1.46 -28.67
N LYS A 101 1.03 -2.46 -28.97
CA LYS A 101 2.43 -2.26 -29.35
C LYS A 101 2.53 -1.38 -30.60
N SER A 102 3.43 -0.41 -30.54
CA SER A 102 3.64 0.65 -31.54
C SER A 102 2.45 1.58 -31.77
N GLN A 103 1.38 1.49 -30.96
CA GLN A 103 0.29 2.46 -30.95
C GLN A 103 0.65 3.65 -30.05
N ASN A 104 0.02 4.80 -30.30
CA ASN A 104 0.24 6.00 -29.47
C ASN A 104 -0.64 6.04 -28.22
N GLN A 105 -1.63 5.14 -28.11
CA GLN A 105 -2.61 5.07 -27.04
C GLN A 105 -3.10 3.64 -26.91
N GLY A 106 -3.62 3.27 -25.73
CA GLY A 106 -4.11 1.93 -25.48
C GLY A 106 -4.27 1.64 -24.01
N GLU A 107 -4.66 0.42 -23.70
CA GLU A 107 -4.78 -0.10 -22.35
C GLU A 107 -3.83 -1.30 -22.20
N ILE A 108 -3.10 -1.34 -21.09
CA ILE A 108 -2.20 -2.44 -20.73
C ILE A 108 -2.53 -2.85 -19.32
N THR A 109 -2.54 -4.15 -19.05
CA THR A 109 -2.73 -4.67 -17.69
C THR A 109 -1.44 -5.28 -17.16
N VAL A 110 -1.19 -5.08 -15.87
CA VAL A 110 -0.06 -5.62 -15.13
C VAL A 110 -0.63 -6.20 -13.84
N SER A 111 -0.21 -7.40 -13.45
CA SER A 111 -0.57 -7.99 -12.15
C SER A 111 0.64 -8.04 -11.24
N TYR A 112 0.42 -7.83 -9.95
CA TYR A 112 1.38 -8.11 -8.89
C TYR A 112 0.74 -9.07 -7.88
N THR A 113 1.35 -10.24 -7.69
CA THR A 113 0.90 -11.25 -6.74
C THR A 113 1.88 -11.36 -5.60
N THR A 114 1.40 -11.21 -4.37
CA THR A 114 2.21 -11.29 -3.15
C THR A 114 2.65 -12.73 -2.86
N VAL A 115 3.66 -12.89 -2.01
CA VAL A 115 4.11 -14.20 -1.53
C VAL A 115 3.04 -14.96 -0.75
N SER A 116 3.21 -16.28 -0.65
CA SER A 116 2.30 -17.17 0.09
C SER A 116 2.37 -17.05 1.60
N GLN A 117 3.36 -16.34 2.13
CA GLN A 117 3.52 -16.12 3.55
C GLN A 117 4.16 -14.76 3.79
N VAL A 118 3.47 -13.93 4.58
CA VAL A 118 3.96 -12.64 5.06
C VAL A 118 4.34 -12.82 6.53
N LEU A 119 5.58 -12.47 6.89
CA LEU A 119 6.07 -12.64 8.27
C LEU A 119 5.92 -11.39 9.12
N GLU A 120 5.97 -10.23 8.47
CA GLU A 120 5.86 -8.92 9.08
C GLU A 120 5.15 -7.97 8.13
N GLU A 121 4.57 -6.92 8.70
CA GLU A 121 3.95 -5.86 7.92
C GLU A 121 5.03 -5.06 7.18
N THR A 122 4.80 -4.78 5.90
CA THR A 122 5.81 -4.10 5.06
C THR A 122 5.14 -3.17 4.06
N ASP A 123 5.61 -1.93 3.98
CA ASP A 123 5.15 -0.97 2.99
C ASP A 123 5.84 -1.22 1.65
N LEU A 124 5.04 -1.47 0.62
CA LEU A 124 5.49 -1.70 -0.75
C LEU A 124 5.23 -0.44 -1.59
N GLU A 125 6.24 -0.08 -2.38
CA GLU A 125 6.13 0.89 -3.47
C GLU A 125 6.32 0.13 -4.79
N ILE A 126 5.26 0.07 -5.58
CA ILE A 126 5.24 -0.61 -6.88
C ILE A 126 5.31 0.45 -7.97
N ASP A 127 6.44 0.49 -8.66
CA ASP A 127 6.70 1.40 -9.77
C ASP A 127 6.37 0.72 -11.10
N VAL A 128 5.40 1.29 -11.81
CA VAL A 128 5.06 0.85 -13.16
C VAL A 128 5.63 1.83 -14.16
N THR A 129 6.58 1.37 -14.98
CA THR A 129 7.28 2.20 -15.96
C THR A 129 6.87 1.84 -17.39
N LEU A 130 6.32 2.79 -18.12
CA LEU A 130 6.02 2.67 -19.55
C LEU A 130 7.20 3.18 -20.38
N TYR A 131 7.70 2.39 -21.32
CA TYR A 131 8.74 2.77 -22.27
C TYR A 131 8.16 2.92 -23.67
N ASP A 132 8.59 3.96 -24.39
CA ASP A 132 8.25 4.17 -25.79
C ASP A 132 9.24 3.50 -26.76
N GLY A 133 8.94 3.49 -28.06
CA GLY A 133 9.80 2.91 -29.09
C GLY A 133 10.68 3.92 -29.82
N GLN A 134 10.98 5.08 -29.22
CA GLN A 134 11.71 6.13 -29.94
C GLN A 134 13.14 5.70 -30.28
N GLN A 135 13.43 5.78 -31.58
CA GLN A 135 14.76 5.61 -32.13
C GLN A 135 15.12 6.87 -32.89
N GLU A 136 16.32 7.39 -32.66
CA GLU A 136 16.87 8.49 -33.44
C GLU A 136 18.00 7.94 -34.33
N ILE A 137 18.18 8.53 -35.51
CA ILE A 137 19.35 8.25 -36.34
C ILE A 137 20.35 9.37 -36.09
N ASP A 138 21.52 9.05 -35.55
CA ASP A 138 22.55 10.04 -35.34
C ASP A 138 23.15 10.55 -36.65
N TRP A 139 24.02 11.56 -36.57
CA TRP A 139 24.64 12.16 -37.75
C TRP A 139 25.52 11.20 -38.57
N PHE A 140 25.88 10.03 -38.01
CA PHE A 140 26.61 8.97 -38.69
C PHE A 140 25.70 7.91 -39.33
N GLY A 141 24.37 8.06 -39.25
CA GLY A 141 23.43 7.07 -39.74
C GLY A 141 23.26 5.87 -38.81
N ARG A 142 23.69 5.96 -37.55
CA ARG A 142 23.52 4.90 -36.55
C ARG A 142 22.20 5.12 -35.83
N THR A 143 21.41 4.06 -35.69
CA THR A 143 20.24 4.06 -34.81
C THR A 143 20.72 4.13 -33.36
N ILE A 144 20.33 5.19 -32.65
CA ILE A 144 20.48 5.32 -31.22
C ILE A 144 19.11 5.11 -30.58
N ASP A 145 19.09 4.24 -29.58
CA ASP A 145 17.93 3.98 -28.76
C ASP A 145 17.78 5.13 -27.74
N TYR A 146 16.76 5.96 -27.95
CA TYR A 146 16.42 7.09 -27.07
C TYR A 146 15.11 6.81 -26.35
N ARG A 147 14.87 5.55 -25.99
CA ARG A 147 13.75 5.12 -25.17
C ARG A 147 13.47 6.11 -24.04
N LYS A 148 12.34 6.81 -24.15
CA LYS A 148 11.83 7.64 -23.07
C LYS A 148 10.87 6.80 -22.25
N SER A 149 10.73 7.18 -20.98
CA SER A 149 9.84 6.51 -20.06
C SER A 149 9.03 7.49 -19.22
N ALA A 150 7.93 6.99 -18.70
CA ALA A 150 7.17 7.59 -17.63
C ALA A 150 6.92 6.51 -16.58
N THR A 151 6.93 6.90 -15.32
CA THR A 151 6.75 6.00 -14.18
C THR A 151 5.64 6.56 -13.30
N GLU A 152 4.75 5.68 -12.86
CA GLU A 152 3.74 5.98 -11.85
C GLU A 152 3.91 4.95 -10.74
N SER A 153 3.87 5.42 -9.49
CA SER A 153 4.10 4.63 -8.29
C SER A 153 2.77 4.33 -7.59
N TYR A 154 2.68 3.17 -6.96
CA TYR A 154 1.52 2.78 -6.15
C TYR A 154 1.99 2.22 -4.81
N GLU A 155 1.52 2.83 -3.73
CA GLU A 155 1.83 2.43 -2.36
C GLU A 155 0.76 1.48 -1.82
N VAL A 156 1.20 0.37 -1.22
CA VAL A 156 0.36 -0.64 -0.58
C VAL A 156 1.08 -1.27 0.60
N THR A 157 0.39 -1.51 1.71
CA THR A 157 0.96 -2.20 2.87
C THR A 157 0.62 -3.69 2.80
N LEU A 158 1.65 -4.51 2.75
CA LEU A 158 1.57 -5.96 2.87
C LEU A 158 1.32 -6.33 4.33
N VAL A 159 0.24 -7.05 4.62
CA VAL A 159 -0.16 -7.42 5.98
C VAL A 159 -0.21 -8.93 6.16
N VAL A 160 0.11 -9.38 7.36
CA VAL A 160 0.12 -10.81 7.72
C VAL A 160 -1.30 -11.40 7.63
N CYS A 161 -2.30 -10.62 8.07
CA CYS A 161 -3.67 -11.08 8.17
C CYS A 161 -4.63 -10.05 7.58
N THR A 162 -5.64 -10.53 6.86
CA THR A 162 -6.64 -9.70 6.15
C THR A 162 -8.07 -10.03 6.56
N SER A 163 -8.24 -10.78 7.65
CA SER A 163 -9.57 -11.25 8.08
C SER A 163 -10.39 -10.12 8.70
N THR A 164 -11.69 -10.13 8.40
CA THR A 164 -12.66 -9.10 8.79
C THR A 164 -13.71 -9.67 9.75
N GLY A 165 -14.48 -8.79 10.40
CA GLY A 165 -15.67 -9.18 11.16
C GLY A 165 -15.51 -9.24 12.68
N LEU A 166 -14.33 -8.88 13.23
CA LEU A 166 -14.14 -8.78 14.68
C LEU A 166 -14.52 -7.40 15.25
N ALA A 167 -14.65 -6.37 14.41
CA ALA A 167 -15.05 -5.04 14.88
C ALA A 167 -16.54 -5.00 15.27
N GLY A 168 -16.83 -4.36 16.40
CA GLY A 168 -18.19 -4.23 16.92
C GLY A 168 -18.23 -3.89 18.41
N GLU A 169 -19.44 -3.75 18.93
CA GLU A 169 -19.70 -3.68 20.37
C GLU A 169 -20.15 -5.06 20.87
N TYR A 170 -19.62 -5.46 22.01
CA TYR A 170 -19.85 -6.75 22.61
C TYR A 170 -20.26 -6.63 24.08
N ASN A 171 -21.12 -7.54 24.52
CA ASN A 171 -21.26 -7.86 25.94
C ASN A 171 -20.24 -8.95 26.29
N SER A 172 -19.41 -8.73 27.31
CA SER A 172 -18.45 -9.71 27.79
C SER A 172 -18.95 -10.43 29.04
N VAL A 173 -18.57 -11.70 29.16
CA VAL A 173 -18.63 -12.46 30.41
C VAL A 173 -17.27 -13.10 30.65
N ALA A 174 -16.58 -12.66 31.70
CA ALA A 174 -15.24 -13.11 32.06
C ALA A 174 -15.24 -13.94 33.35
N ASN A 175 -14.42 -14.99 33.35
CA ASN A 175 -14.18 -15.85 34.51
C ASN A 175 -12.68 -16.09 34.67
N GLY A 176 -12.17 -16.13 35.89
CA GLY A 176 -10.74 -16.33 36.07
C GLY A 176 -10.23 -16.07 37.48
N TYR A 177 -9.00 -15.56 37.54
CA TYR A 177 -8.28 -15.27 38.77
C TYR A 177 -7.62 -13.90 38.66
N PHE A 178 -7.69 -13.11 39.73
CA PHE A 178 -6.87 -11.91 39.88
C PHE A 178 -5.70 -12.21 40.82
N GLY A 179 -4.50 -11.79 40.40
CA GLY A 179 -3.24 -12.01 41.09
C GLY A 179 -3.06 -11.04 42.25
N ASP A 180 -2.05 -11.31 43.09
CA ASP A 180 -1.65 -10.38 44.16
C ASP A 180 -0.26 -9.74 43.93
N GLY A 181 0.35 -10.01 42.77
CA GLY A 181 1.67 -9.52 42.37
C GLY A 181 2.83 -9.93 43.29
N SER A 182 2.55 -10.70 44.33
CA SER A 182 3.47 -10.99 45.44
C SER A 182 3.66 -12.48 45.65
N GLY A 183 3.06 -13.31 44.79
CA GLY A 183 3.12 -14.77 44.86
C GLY A 183 2.27 -15.37 45.99
N GLY A 184 1.32 -14.61 46.53
CA GLY A 184 0.31 -15.16 47.42
C GLY A 184 -0.85 -15.77 46.63
N PRO A 185 -1.94 -16.17 47.32
CA PRO A 185 -2.98 -16.96 46.72
C PRO A 185 -3.86 -16.10 45.81
N ASP A 186 -3.99 -16.53 44.56
CA ASP A 186 -4.95 -15.98 43.62
C ASP A 186 -6.38 -16.01 44.18
N ALA A 187 -7.17 -14.98 43.84
CA ALA A 187 -8.59 -14.93 44.14
C ALA A 187 -9.41 -15.09 42.86
N ALA A 188 -10.38 -16.00 42.90
CA ALA A 188 -11.23 -16.27 41.75
C ALA A 188 -12.30 -15.20 41.58
N TYR A 189 -12.63 -14.88 40.33
CA TYR A 189 -13.80 -14.09 39.96
C TYR A 189 -14.64 -14.87 38.94
N PHE A 190 -15.95 -14.63 38.94
CA PHE A 190 -16.91 -15.34 38.11
C PHE A 190 -17.94 -14.38 37.55
N ASP A 191 -18.37 -14.66 36.32
CA ASP A 191 -19.42 -13.95 35.59
C ASP A 191 -19.26 -12.42 35.62
N LEU A 192 -18.01 -11.95 35.52
CA LEU A 192 -17.70 -10.53 35.47
C LEU A 192 -18.17 -9.99 34.12
N GLN A 193 -19.09 -9.04 34.14
CA GLN A 193 -19.70 -8.48 32.94
C GLN A 193 -19.11 -7.12 32.63
N ALA A 194 -18.77 -6.88 31.37
CA ALA A 194 -18.41 -5.57 30.86
C ALA A 194 -18.95 -5.37 29.45
N GLU A 195 -18.89 -4.13 28.97
CA GLU A 195 -19.09 -3.82 27.56
C GLU A 195 -17.72 -3.60 26.93
N ILE A 196 -17.50 -4.21 25.77
CA ILE A 196 -16.21 -4.18 25.08
C ILE A 196 -16.44 -3.66 23.67
N THR A 197 -15.63 -2.69 23.27
CA THR A 197 -15.62 -2.14 21.92
C THR A 197 -14.37 -2.63 21.22
N ILE A 198 -14.55 -3.28 20.08
CA ILE A 198 -13.45 -3.65 19.19
C ILE A 198 -13.54 -2.80 17.93
N THR A 199 -12.49 -2.04 17.64
CA THR A 199 -12.40 -1.15 16.48
C THR A 199 -11.37 -1.71 15.49
N GLU A 200 -11.75 -1.87 14.22
CA GLU A 200 -10.80 -2.23 13.16
C GLU A 200 -9.87 -1.06 12.88
N ILE A 201 -8.56 -1.28 12.99
CA ILE A 201 -7.52 -0.31 12.59
C ILE A 201 -7.22 -0.49 11.10
N ARG A 202 -6.99 -1.74 10.71
CA ARG A 202 -6.77 -2.18 9.34
C ARG A 202 -7.21 -3.65 9.21
N PRO A 203 -7.31 -4.22 8.00
CA PRO A 203 -7.67 -5.63 7.84
C PRO A 203 -6.78 -6.51 8.73
N GLY A 204 -7.44 -7.41 9.46
CA GLY A 204 -6.78 -8.32 10.38
C GLY A 204 -6.20 -7.71 11.67
N LEU A 205 -6.24 -6.40 11.91
CA LEU A 205 -5.72 -5.76 13.13
C LEU A 205 -6.77 -4.87 13.81
N TYR A 206 -6.99 -5.11 15.10
CA TYR A 206 -8.07 -4.50 15.86
C TYR A 206 -7.58 -3.91 17.18
N LEU A 207 -8.24 -2.84 17.62
CA LEU A 207 -8.09 -2.23 18.93
C LEU A 207 -9.25 -2.66 19.84
N ILE A 208 -8.94 -3.26 20.98
CA ILE A 208 -9.85 -3.54 22.07
C ILE A 208 -9.74 -2.39 23.08
N ASP A 209 -10.86 -1.86 23.56
CA ASP A 209 -10.90 -0.77 24.55
C ASP A 209 -10.53 -1.20 25.98
N ASP A 210 -10.74 -2.47 26.32
CA ASP A 210 -10.34 -3.08 27.59
C ASP A 210 -9.90 -4.55 27.46
N MET A 211 -8.58 -4.79 27.47
CA MET A 211 -7.95 -6.12 27.48
C MET A 211 -8.14 -6.88 28.79
N THR A 212 -8.63 -6.23 29.85
CA THR A 212 -8.90 -6.87 31.16
C THR A 212 -10.35 -7.32 31.28
N PHE A 213 -11.17 -6.99 30.29
CA PHE A 213 -12.58 -7.38 30.20
C PHE A 213 -13.39 -7.02 31.47
N GLY A 214 -13.12 -5.85 32.03
CA GLY A 214 -13.76 -5.31 33.23
C GLY A 214 -13.05 -5.62 34.54
N LEU A 215 -12.01 -6.45 34.56
CA LEU A 215 -11.33 -6.88 35.78
C LEU A 215 -10.73 -5.69 36.54
N TYR A 216 -9.95 -4.85 35.86
CA TYR A 216 -9.27 -3.72 36.48
C TYR A 216 -10.25 -2.67 37.04
N PRO A 217 -11.24 -2.17 36.26
CA PRO A 217 -12.22 -1.23 36.77
C PRO A 217 -13.08 -1.74 37.93
N GLN A 218 -13.49 -3.01 37.89
CA GLN A 218 -14.48 -3.52 38.84
C GLN A 218 -13.86 -4.10 40.12
N LEU A 219 -12.70 -4.75 40.03
CA LEU A 219 -12.07 -5.42 41.17
C LEU A 219 -10.95 -4.61 41.80
N TYR A 220 -10.17 -3.87 40.99
CA TYR A 220 -9.10 -2.99 41.48
C TYR A 220 -9.54 -1.53 41.61
N GLY A 221 -10.63 -1.12 40.96
CA GLY A 221 -11.01 0.29 40.88
C GLY A 221 -10.06 1.12 40.01
N ASP A 222 -9.41 0.48 39.04
CA ASP A 222 -8.43 1.08 38.14
C ASP A 222 -9.05 1.45 36.77
N GLN A 223 -8.24 1.94 35.84
CA GLN A 223 -8.65 2.26 34.48
C GLN A 223 -8.68 1.02 33.58
N THR A 224 -9.45 1.08 32.50
CA THR A 224 -9.40 0.07 31.44
C THR A 224 -8.06 0.12 30.73
N VAL A 225 -7.61 -1.02 30.20
CA VAL A 225 -6.34 -1.12 29.48
C VAL A 225 -6.62 -1.42 28.01
N PRO A 226 -6.53 -0.43 27.10
CA PRO A 226 -6.71 -0.70 25.68
C PRO A 226 -5.51 -1.50 25.14
N GLY A 227 -5.74 -2.28 24.09
CA GLY A 227 -4.66 -2.96 23.38
C GLY A 227 -5.13 -3.63 22.10
N ARG A 228 -4.24 -4.35 21.44
CA ARG A 228 -4.41 -4.76 20.04
C ARG A 228 -4.38 -6.27 19.90
N VAL A 229 -5.22 -6.74 18.99
CA VAL A 229 -5.26 -8.15 18.58
C VAL A 229 -5.28 -8.26 17.07
N GLU A 230 -4.69 -9.34 16.57
CA GLU A 230 -4.84 -9.76 15.18
C GLU A 230 -5.92 -10.82 15.03
N LEU A 231 -6.61 -10.80 13.89
CA LEU A 231 -7.49 -11.87 13.42
C LEU A 231 -6.91 -12.45 12.13
N CYS A 232 -6.57 -13.73 12.17
CA CYS A 232 -5.96 -14.48 11.06
C CYS A 232 -6.81 -15.71 10.76
N GLY A 233 -7.71 -15.61 9.79
CA GLY A 233 -8.80 -16.54 9.62
C GLY A 233 -9.84 -16.33 10.73
N ASP A 234 -10.00 -17.34 11.58
CA ASP A 234 -10.83 -17.29 12.79
C ASP A 234 -10.00 -17.17 14.08
N GLU A 235 -8.68 -17.33 14.01
CA GLU A 235 -7.79 -17.27 15.17
C GLU A 235 -7.46 -15.83 15.57
N ILE A 236 -7.49 -15.57 16.87
CA ILE A 236 -7.17 -14.27 17.47
C ILE A 236 -5.87 -14.39 18.27
N SER A 237 -4.96 -13.43 18.10
CA SER A 237 -3.71 -13.36 18.87
C SER A 237 -3.35 -11.95 19.29
N ASP A 238 -2.74 -11.80 20.45
CA ASP A 238 -2.21 -10.55 20.99
C ASP A 238 -1.01 -9.99 20.22
N LYS A 239 -0.79 -8.67 20.35
CA LYS A 239 0.34 -7.92 19.80
C LYS A 239 1.42 -7.54 20.83
N GLY A 240 1.36 -8.08 22.04
CA GLY A 240 2.34 -7.86 23.10
C GLY A 240 2.16 -6.52 23.81
N ASP A 241 0.91 -6.03 23.92
CA ASP A 241 0.63 -4.80 24.64
C ASP A 241 0.81 -4.99 26.16
N THR A 242 1.10 -3.90 26.87
CA THR A 242 1.35 -3.90 28.32
C THR A 242 0.34 -3.01 29.04
N ASP A 243 0.07 -3.26 30.32
CA ASP A 243 -0.64 -2.28 31.15
C ASP A 243 0.25 -1.07 31.50
N HIS A 244 -0.30 -0.12 32.27
CA HIS A 244 0.43 1.05 32.75
C HIS A 244 1.52 0.74 33.80
N TYR A 245 1.58 -0.49 34.30
CA TYR A 245 2.67 -0.98 35.15
C TYR A 245 3.78 -1.67 34.36
N GLY A 246 3.56 -1.89 33.06
CA GLY A 246 4.51 -2.53 32.15
C GLY A 246 4.41 -4.05 32.14
N ASP A 247 3.33 -4.63 32.69
CA ASP A 247 3.08 -6.06 32.65
C ASP A 247 2.51 -6.43 31.26
N PRO A 248 3.21 -7.25 30.45
CA PRO A 248 2.69 -7.67 29.15
C PRO A 248 1.50 -8.60 29.30
N PHE A 249 0.55 -8.42 28.38
CA PHE A 249 -0.57 -9.32 28.20
C PHE A 249 -0.21 -10.47 27.26
N THR A 250 -1.05 -11.50 27.29
CA THR A 250 -1.14 -12.52 26.26
C THR A 250 -2.63 -12.80 26.10
N ILE A 251 -3.16 -12.57 24.90
CA ILE A 251 -4.54 -12.87 24.51
C ILE A 251 -4.50 -13.85 23.35
N SER A 252 -5.35 -14.85 23.40
CA SER A 252 -5.60 -15.76 22.28
C SER A 252 -7.05 -16.17 22.24
N GLY A 253 -7.56 -16.55 21.07
CA GLY A 253 -8.95 -17.00 20.98
C GLY A 253 -9.44 -17.27 19.57
N THR A 254 -10.76 -17.25 19.40
CA THR A 254 -11.42 -17.59 18.14
C THR A 254 -12.66 -16.74 17.93
N LEU A 255 -12.84 -16.22 16.71
CA LEU A 255 -14.09 -15.65 16.21
C LEU A 255 -14.97 -16.78 15.64
N ASN A 256 -16.11 -17.02 16.26
CA ASN A 256 -17.03 -18.06 15.82
C ASN A 256 -17.91 -17.57 14.66
N GLY A 257 -18.45 -18.52 13.88
CA GLY A 257 -19.30 -18.20 12.72
C GLY A 257 -20.64 -17.53 13.06
N ASP A 258 -21.04 -17.47 14.34
CA ASP A 258 -22.22 -16.72 14.81
C ASP A 258 -21.88 -15.30 15.30
N GLY A 259 -20.63 -14.87 15.16
CA GLY A 259 -20.12 -13.57 15.60
C GLY A 259 -19.70 -13.52 17.07
N THR A 260 -19.92 -14.60 17.85
CA THR A 260 -19.38 -14.67 19.21
C THR A 260 -17.87 -14.85 19.20
N VAL A 261 -17.19 -14.39 20.24
CA VAL A 261 -15.73 -14.52 20.38
C VAL A 261 -15.40 -15.24 21.68
N ASN A 262 -14.56 -16.26 21.61
CA ASN A 262 -14.02 -16.94 22.79
C ASN A 262 -12.55 -16.54 22.96
N LEU A 263 -12.18 -15.95 24.09
CA LEU A 263 -10.81 -15.53 24.38
C LEU A 263 -10.29 -16.17 25.67
N THR A 264 -8.99 -16.38 25.72
CA THR A 264 -8.20 -16.56 26.93
C THR A 264 -7.21 -15.42 27.04
N TRP A 265 -7.01 -14.89 28.24
CA TRP A 265 -6.03 -13.87 28.49
C TRP A 265 -5.27 -14.09 29.79
N GLN A 266 -4.07 -13.54 29.87
CA GLN A 266 -3.28 -13.44 31.10
C GLN A 266 -2.28 -12.28 31.02
N ASN A 267 -1.75 -11.82 32.15
CA ASN A 267 -0.61 -10.91 32.23
C ASN A 267 0.52 -11.48 33.11
N THR A 268 1.64 -10.77 33.24
CA THR A 268 2.76 -11.17 34.10
C THR A 268 2.54 -10.92 35.59
N TYR A 269 1.54 -10.11 35.96
CA TYR A 269 1.14 -9.89 37.34
C TYR A 269 0.46 -11.13 37.96
N GLY A 270 -0.12 -11.99 37.12
CA GLY A 270 -0.79 -13.23 37.51
C GLY A 270 -2.30 -13.24 37.24
N ASP A 271 -2.84 -12.12 36.76
CA ASP A 271 -4.24 -12.02 36.32
C ASP A 271 -4.44 -12.86 35.07
N ARG A 272 -5.58 -13.53 35.01
CA ARG A 272 -5.95 -14.38 33.88
C ARG A 272 -7.43 -14.66 33.83
N GLY A 273 -7.93 -14.99 32.65
CA GLY A 273 -9.32 -15.40 32.49
C GLY A 273 -9.66 -16.01 31.15
N THR A 274 -10.85 -16.59 31.12
CA THR A 274 -11.59 -16.92 29.90
C THR A 274 -12.71 -15.91 29.71
N VAL A 275 -12.97 -15.54 28.47
CA VAL A 275 -13.96 -14.51 28.12
C VAL A 275 -14.80 -15.00 26.96
N VAL A 276 -16.10 -14.76 27.06
CA VAL A 276 -17.03 -14.89 25.93
C VAL A 276 -17.56 -13.50 25.60
N LEU A 277 -17.34 -13.06 24.36
CA LEU A 277 -17.92 -11.84 23.82
C LEU A 277 -19.13 -12.19 22.95
N THR A 278 -20.27 -11.56 23.23
CA THR A 278 -21.49 -11.70 22.45
C THR A 278 -21.82 -10.37 21.78
N PRO A 279 -21.99 -10.30 20.45
CA PRO A 279 -22.37 -9.07 19.76
C PRO A 279 -23.62 -8.42 20.37
N LYS A 280 -23.65 -7.09 20.42
CA LYS A 280 -24.83 -6.30 20.82
C LYS A 280 -25.87 -6.16 19.71
#